data_AF-A0A3S0ZIX2-F1
#
_entry.id   AF-A0A3S0ZIX2-F1
#
_cell.length_a   1.000
_cell.length_b   1.000
_cell.length_c   1.000
_cell.angle_alpha   90.00
_cell.angle_beta   90.00
_cell.angle_gamma   90.00
#
_symmetry.space_group_name_H-M   'P 1'
#
loop_
_entity.id
_entity.type
_entity.pdbx_description
1 polymer ?
#
loop_
_entity_poly.entity_id
_entity_poly.type
_entity_poly.pdbx_seq_one_letter_code
_entity_poly.pdbx_strand_id
1 'polypeptide(L)'
;MCGGCKGFFGGKQFYRHRKNCRDILGSHGPSVSFSKKIKSADSLGVSEEFKAVLDSFRNDQAGSLCQNDPIIILLGKRLWAKSLKKEKHVIMADMRLLANIILKMRTLSLNNAISGENLLERNHFETLSEAIRSLTVGEHGSLKAGLKLKMGYLLKKLIKTAKGHYIQHGEMDKSTEVDYFSAVLDLNWDYMFYTAQITCEQRRSALRKPQAMPVEEDVHKLRNFILEEMEKLATDQYKKWDAHDFIKMRNLIVSRLTMFNARRGGEPARLTLEEWEEAAGDAWIDPQMVQTIEDPLEKALFNQFKLAYQAGKGSKKLVPLLIPNDTVKPIEKLIEQRKEIDVPDENPFVFANTSCSQDHVIGWQSIKAVIKMMGPVLERPELLIADKFRHRMSTLFAILDLPASERDTFYRHMGHSEEINKHVYQCPLSIGEVVKVGGFLKKVDEPSAFNEAPRAEYQYPSIAPEETGELNGDASQEKETNEQACQEHLSCAQDERNKSPVVEPRQDIGNKSSSKPRRYFRWTESNTRLVKDYFGSCIMDKDAHGSKGSLPGKKEVIEFIEKVRIFEHNNMILNDQISIIKTKIFNERQKARSSVKFR
;
A
#
# COMPACT_ATOMS: atom_id res chain seq x y z
N MET A 1 -3.05 -3.72 34.81
CA MET A 1 -3.00 -3.71 36.29
C MET A 1 -1.84 -4.61 36.71
N CYS A 2 -1.05 -4.23 37.70
CA CYS A 2 0.01 -5.10 38.24
C CYS A 2 -0.59 -6.19 39.14
N GLY A 3 -0.19 -7.45 38.96
CA GLY A 3 -0.68 -8.59 39.78
C GLY A 3 -0.18 -8.60 41.22
N GLY A 4 0.92 -7.90 41.51
CA GLY A 4 1.45 -7.69 42.86
C GLY A 4 0.77 -6.53 43.57
N CYS A 5 1.17 -5.29 43.23
CA CYS A 5 0.71 -4.09 43.94
C CYS A 5 -0.70 -3.60 43.55
N LYS A 6 -1.38 -4.27 42.62
CA LYS A 6 -2.71 -3.89 42.09
C LYS A 6 -2.80 -2.48 41.47
N GLY A 7 -1.68 -1.80 41.25
CA GLY A 7 -1.62 -0.49 40.61
C GLY A 7 -1.94 -0.52 39.11
N PHE A 8 -2.46 0.60 38.60
CA PHE A 8 -2.73 0.81 37.18
C PHE A 8 -1.62 1.63 36.54
N PHE A 9 -1.03 1.10 35.46
CA PHE A 9 0.08 1.73 34.75
C PHE A 9 -0.19 1.69 33.25
N GLY A 10 0.21 2.74 32.53
CA GLY A 10 0.13 2.76 31.07
C GLY A 10 1.03 1.69 30.45
N GLY A 11 0.60 1.07 29.34
CA GLY A 11 1.29 -0.09 28.74
C GLY A 11 2.79 0.12 28.46
N LYS A 12 3.17 1.33 28.01
CA LYS A 12 4.58 1.69 27.77
C LYS A 12 5.43 1.81 29.04
N GLN A 13 4.80 2.05 30.19
CA GLN A 13 5.45 2.25 31.48
C GLN A 13 5.39 1.00 32.36
N PHE A 14 4.53 0.03 32.01
CA PHE A 14 4.33 -1.18 32.79
C PHE A 14 5.61 -2.02 32.93
N TYR A 15 6.44 -2.10 31.89
CA TYR A 15 7.73 -2.80 31.97
C TYR A 15 8.69 -2.19 33.02
N ARG A 16 8.75 -0.86 33.11
CA ARG A 16 9.57 -0.16 34.12
C ARG A 16 9.04 -0.40 35.52
N HIS A 17 7.72 -0.37 35.68
CA HIS A 17 7.06 -0.70 36.94
C HIS A 17 7.35 -2.16 37.34
N ARG A 18 7.23 -3.11 36.42
CA ARG A 18 7.43 -4.55 36.66
C ARG A 18 8.83 -4.86 37.22
N LYS A 19 9.87 -4.13 36.80
CA LYS A 19 11.23 -4.28 37.33
C LYS A 19 11.40 -3.83 38.78
N ASN A 20 10.59 -2.88 39.23
CA ASN A 20 10.75 -2.23 40.54
C ASN A 20 9.63 -2.58 41.53
N CYS A 21 8.62 -3.35 41.10
CA CYS A 21 7.51 -3.74 41.95
C CYS A 21 7.93 -4.87 42.89
N ARG A 22 8.11 -4.55 44.17
CA ARG A 22 8.51 -5.50 45.22
C ARG A 22 7.46 -6.60 45.45
N ASP A 23 6.20 -6.34 45.10
CA ASP A 23 5.06 -7.25 45.35
C ASP A 23 4.84 -8.28 44.23
N ILE A 24 5.68 -8.31 43.18
CA ILE A 24 5.59 -9.29 42.08
C ILE A 24 6.21 -10.65 42.44
N LEU A 25 7.11 -10.69 43.42
CA LEU A 25 7.74 -11.90 43.93
C LEU A 25 6.74 -12.67 44.82
N GLY A 26 5.76 -13.34 44.20
CA GLY A 26 4.86 -14.27 44.90
C GLY A 26 3.39 -14.27 44.45
N SER A 27 2.96 -13.35 43.58
CA SER A 27 1.57 -13.29 43.11
C SER A 27 1.48 -13.61 41.61
N HIS A 28 1.33 -14.91 41.28
CA HIS A 28 0.84 -15.34 39.97
C HIS A 28 -0.68 -15.19 39.91
N GLY A 29 -1.18 -13.96 39.99
CA GLY A 29 -2.57 -13.67 39.65
C GLY A 29 -2.75 -13.63 38.12
N PRO A 30 -3.83 -14.21 37.56
CA PRO A 30 -4.09 -14.14 36.12
C PRO A 30 -4.20 -12.67 35.69
N SER A 31 -3.59 -12.32 34.56
CA SER A 31 -3.76 -10.98 33.99
C SER A 31 -5.24 -10.77 33.67
N VAL A 32 -5.93 -9.93 34.43
CA VAL A 32 -7.32 -9.58 34.12
C VAL A 32 -7.31 -8.73 32.85
N SER A 33 -7.57 -9.37 31.70
CA SER A 33 -7.94 -8.68 30.47
C SER A 33 -9.31 -8.04 30.71
N PHE A 34 -9.38 -6.71 30.66
CA PHE A 34 -10.66 -6.03 30.52
C PHE A 34 -11.13 -6.20 29.08
N SER A 35 -11.56 -7.40 28.70
CA SER A 35 -12.30 -7.63 27.47
C SER A 35 -13.64 -6.91 27.64
N LYS A 36 -13.82 -5.76 26.98
CA LYS A 36 -15.12 -5.10 26.92
C LYS A 36 -16.06 -6.10 26.24
N LYS A 37 -17.07 -6.61 26.96
CA LYS A 37 -18.12 -7.43 26.35
C LYS A 37 -18.76 -6.64 25.22
N ILE A 38 -18.54 -7.09 23.99
CA ILE A 38 -19.12 -6.50 22.79
C ILE A 38 -20.53 -7.07 22.65
N LYS A 39 -21.51 -6.44 23.30
CA LYS A 39 -22.90 -6.92 23.38
C LYS A 39 -23.50 -7.28 22.01
N SER A 40 -23.19 -6.48 20.98
CA SER A 40 -23.67 -6.69 19.61
C SER A 40 -22.99 -7.86 18.88
N ALA A 41 -21.76 -8.24 19.27
CA ALA A 41 -21.07 -9.37 18.66
C ALA A 41 -21.61 -10.70 19.18
N ASP A 42 -21.98 -10.75 20.46
CA ASP A 42 -22.57 -11.93 21.08
C ASP A 42 -23.98 -12.22 20.51
N SER A 43 -24.80 -11.19 20.28
CA SER A 43 -26.14 -11.37 19.65
C SER A 43 -26.08 -11.81 18.19
N LEU A 44 -25.00 -11.47 17.48
CA LEU A 44 -24.80 -11.84 16.06
C LEU A 44 -24.12 -13.21 15.88
N GLY A 45 -23.89 -13.98 16.94
CA GLY A 45 -23.27 -15.30 16.86
C GLY A 45 -21.89 -15.24 16.18
N VAL A 46 -21.05 -14.31 16.62
CA VAL A 46 -19.70 -14.10 16.09
C VAL A 46 -18.74 -15.14 16.67
N SER A 47 -17.91 -15.76 15.80
CA SER A 47 -16.83 -16.68 16.21
C SER A 47 -15.78 -15.99 17.08
N GLU A 48 -15.18 -16.69 18.04
CA GLU A 48 -14.10 -16.16 18.90
C GLU A 48 -12.92 -15.56 18.11
N GLU A 49 -12.54 -16.17 16.99
CA GLU A 49 -11.51 -15.63 16.09
C GLU A 49 -11.83 -14.22 15.58
N PHE A 50 -13.09 -13.96 15.23
CA PHE A 50 -13.51 -12.65 14.75
C PHE A 50 -13.69 -11.66 15.91
N LYS A 51 -14.02 -12.12 17.13
CA LYS A 51 -13.99 -11.26 18.33
C LYS A 51 -12.59 -10.68 18.55
N ALA A 52 -11.53 -11.48 18.37
CA ALA A 52 -10.16 -10.99 18.43
C ALA A 52 -9.84 -9.90 17.37
N VAL A 53 -10.49 -9.97 16.19
CA VAL A 53 -10.40 -8.90 15.17
C VAL A 53 -11.10 -7.64 15.64
N LEU A 54 -12.28 -7.75 16.26
CA LEU A 54 -12.99 -6.60 16.83
C LEU A 54 -12.20 -5.93 17.96
N ASP A 55 -11.54 -6.72 18.80
CA ASP A 55 -10.67 -6.22 19.88
C ASP A 55 -9.41 -5.52 19.36
N SER A 56 -9.02 -5.78 18.11
CA SER A 56 -7.85 -5.17 17.47
C SER A 56 -8.10 -3.73 17.00
N PHE A 57 -9.34 -3.23 17.01
CA PHE A 57 -9.63 -1.86 16.60
C PHE A 57 -9.04 -0.84 17.57
N ARG A 58 -8.61 0.31 17.02
CA ARG A 58 -8.14 1.44 17.83
C ARG A 58 -9.29 2.03 18.64
N ASN A 59 -8.99 2.52 19.84
CA ASN A 59 -9.92 3.23 20.71
C ASN A 59 -10.23 4.65 20.19
N ASP A 60 -10.86 4.75 19.03
CA ASP A 60 -11.39 5.98 18.45
C ASP A 60 -12.87 5.82 18.06
N GLN A 61 -13.53 6.90 17.62
CA GLN A 61 -14.96 6.87 17.29
C GLN A 61 -15.28 5.83 16.21
N ALA A 62 -14.44 5.74 15.17
CA ALA A 62 -14.62 4.77 14.09
C ALA A 62 -14.42 3.33 14.57
N GLY A 63 -13.44 3.07 15.43
CA GLY A 63 -13.22 1.76 16.05
C GLY A 63 -14.37 1.37 16.97
N SER A 64 -14.90 2.31 17.76
CA SER A 64 -16.09 2.09 18.58
C SER A 64 -17.31 1.70 17.73
N LEU A 65 -17.53 2.34 16.58
CA LEU A 65 -18.57 1.93 15.64
C LEU A 65 -18.32 0.53 15.08
N CYS A 66 -17.09 0.23 14.67
CA CYS A 66 -16.75 -1.11 14.16
C CYS A 66 -16.96 -2.21 15.21
N GLN A 67 -16.84 -1.87 16.50
CA GLN A 67 -17.07 -2.80 17.61
C GLN A 67 -18.55 -2.94 17.97
N ASN A 68 -19.39 -1.92 17.81
CA ASN A 68 -20.74 -1.92 18.40
C ASN A 68 -21.89 -1.88 17.38
N ASP A 69 -21.67 -1.39 16.16
CA ASP A 69 -22.71 -1.25 15.14
C ASP A 69 -23.06 -2.61 14.51
N PRO A 70 -24.31 -3.11 14.63
CA PRO A 70 -24.68 -4.45 14.19
C PRO A 70 -24.44 -4.68 12.69
N ILE A 71 -24.70 -3.68 11.85
CA ILE A 71 -24.59 -3.78 10.39
C ILE A 71 -23.12 -3.80 9.96
N ILE A 72 -22.26 -3.00 10.60
CA ILE A 72 -20.81 -3.06 10.35
C ILE A 72 -20.23 -4.41 10.80
N ILE A 73 -20.61 -4.90 11.98
CA ILE A 73 -20.15 -6.20 12.50
C ILE A 73 -20.59 -7.33 11.58
N LEU A 74 -21.84 -7.29 11.10
CA LEU A 74 -22.37 -8.29 10.18
C LEU A 74 -21.59 -8.34 8.86
N LEU A 75 -21.25 -7.17 8.27
CA LEU A 75 -20.38 -7.12 7.10
C LEU A 75 -19.01 -7.73 7.42
N GLY A 76 -18.39 -7.30 8.53
CA GLY A 76 -17.09 -7.80 8.96
C GLY A 76 -17.07 -9.32 9.13
N LYS A 77 -18.10 -9.88 9.79
CA LYS A 77 -18.30 -11.32 9.97
C LYS A 77 -18.36 -12.05 8.63
N ARG A 78 -19.13 -11.54 7.66
CA ARG A 78 -19.25 -12.15 6.34
C ARG A 78 -17.94 -12.09 5.55
N LEU A 79 -17.23 -10.97 5.62
CA LEU A 79 -15.92 -10.82 5.00
C LEU A 79 -14.87 -11.75 5.64
N TRP A 80 -14.91 -11.92 6.97
CA TRP A 80 -14.05 -12.84 7.72
C TRP A 80 -14.31 -14.31 7.37
N ALA A 81 -15.58 -14.69 7.24
CA ALA A 81 -15.97 -16.04 6.83
C ALA A 81 -15.50 -16.34 5.40
N LYS A 82 -15.60 -15.36 4.49
CA LYS A 82 -15.12 -15.50 3.10
C LYS A 82 -13.59 -15.46 2.96
N SER A 83 -12.88 -14.93 3.96
CA SER A 83 -11.42 -14.82 3.94
C SER A 83 -10.76 -16.12 4.39
N LEU A 84 -10.21 -16.88 3.45
CA LEU A 84 -9.44 -18.10 3.76
C LEU A 84 -8.15 -17.79 4.53
N LYS A 85 -7.44 -16.71 4.16
CA LYS A 85 -6.19 -16.28 4.79
C LYS A 85 -6.39 -15.42 6.04
N LYS A 86 -7.65 -15.16 6.43
CA LYS A 86 -7.98 -14.40 7.64
C LYS A 86 -7.24 -13.05 7.69
N GLU A 87 -7.26 -12.33 6.57
CA GLU A 87 -6.56 -11.05 6.35
C GLU A 87 -7.20 -9.91 7.18
N LYS A 88 -6.98 -9.92 8.50
CA LYS A 88 -7.65 -9.03 9.46
C LYS A 88 -7.56 -7.55 9.07
N HIS A 89 -6.40 -7.10 8.59
CA HIS A 89 -6.15 -5.71 8.26
C HIS A 89 -7.02 -5.20 7.10
N VAL A 90 -7.28 -6.05 6.09
CA VAL A 90 -8.13 -5.70 4.94
C VAL A 90 -9.58 -5.53 5.39
N ILE A 91 -10.07 -6.47 6.20
CA ILE A 91 -11.45 -6.49 6.70
C ILE A 91 -11.68 -5.31 7.66
N MET A 92 -10.75 -5.07 8.58
CA MET A 92 -10.79 -3.93 9.48
C MET A 92 -10.79 -2.59 8.71
N ALA A 93 -10.04 -2.49 7.62
CA ALA A 93 -10.04 -1.29 6.79
C ALA A 93 -11.39 -1.05 6.09
N ASP A 94 -12.08 -2.11 5.67
CA ASP A 94 -13.42 -2.02 5.07
C ASP A 94 -14.47 -1.63 6.11
N MET A 95 -14.46 -2.26 7.29
CA MET A 95 -15.35 -1.89 8.40
C MET A 95 -15.17 -0.42 8.80
N ARG A 96 -13.91 0.03 8.92
CA ARG A 96 -13.62 1.45 9.23
C ARG A 96 -14.04 2.38 8.12
N LEU A 97 -14.02 1.95 6.87
CA LEU A 97 -14.49 2.77 5.75
C LEU A 97 -15.99 3.09 5.92
N LEU A 98 -16.81 2.09 6.27
CA LEU A 98 -18.23 2.32 6.60
C LEU A 98 -18.40 3.19 7.84
N ALA A 99 -17.65 2.91 8.91
CA ALA A 99 -17.73 3.72 10.13
C ALA A 99 -17.42 5.20 9.85
N ASN A 100 -16.45 5.50 8.98
CA ASN A 100 -16.13 6.86 8.59
C ASN A 100 -17.25 7.53 7.77
N ILE A 101 -17.97 6.76 6.93
CA ILE A 101 -19.15 7.27 6.21
C ILE A 101 -20.23 7.67 7.23
N ILE A 102 -20.53 6.80 8.20
CA ILE A 102 -21.50 7.07 9.28
C ILE A 102 -21.11 8.33 10.05
N LEU A 103 -19.86 8.43 10.53
CA LEU A 103 -19.39 9.61 11.26
C LEU A 103 -19.51 10.89 10.43
N LYS A 104 -19.28 10.80 9.12
CA LYS A 104 -19.44 11.95 8.24
C LYS A 104 -20.90 12.32 8.06
N MET A 105 -21.80 11.35 7.90
CA MET A 105 -23.25 11.60 7.85
C MET A 105 -23.77 12.22 9.15
N ARG A 106 -23.32 11.75 10.31
CA ARG A 106 -23.65 12.35 11.63
C ARG A 106 -23.26 13.82 11.68
N THR A 107 -22.09 14.15 11.14
CA THR A 107 -21.59 15.53 11.09
C THR A 107 -22.43 16.41 10.16
N LEU A 108 -22.81 15.89 8.98
CA LEU A 108 -23.57 16.64 7.97
C LEU A 108 -25.03 16.85 8.35
N SER A 109 -25.64 15.86 9.00
CA SER A 109 -27.04 15.89 9.46
C SER A 109 -27.22 16.46 10.87
N LEU A 110 -26.11 16.72 11.58
CA LEU A 110 -26.09 17.05 13.02
C LEU A 110 -26.83 16.01 13.89
N ASN A 111 -26.95 14.77 13.41
CA ASN A 111 -27.65 13.69 14.08
C ASN A 111 -26.69 12.59 14.50
N ASN A 112 -26.38 12.50 15.80
CA ASN A 112 -25.49 11.47 16.35
C ASN A 112 -26.11 10.06 16.39
N ALA A 113 -27.41 9.92 16.14
CA ALA A 113 -28.11 8.64 16.15
C ALA A 113 -27.92 7.81 14.87
N ILE A 114 -27.43 8.41 13.78
CA ILE A 114 -27.21 7.69 12.51
C ILE A 114 -26.31 6.47 12.75
N SER A 115 -26.79 5.31 12.33
CA SER A 115 -26.12 4.00 12.46
C SER A 115 -25.88 3.36 11.09
N GLY A 116 -25.37 2.13 11.08
CA GLY A 116 -25.22 1.34 9.86
C GLY A 116 -26.54 0.99 9.18
N GLU A 117 -27.67 0.92 9.90
CA GLU A 117 -28.99 0.70 9.28
C GLU A 117 -29.37 1.89 8.37
N ASN A 118 -29.12 3.12 8.83
CA ASN A 118 -29.43 4.34 8.09
C ASN A 118 -28.59 4.51 6.81
N LEU A 119 -27.49 3.77 6.65
CA LEU A 119 -26.74 3.73 5.38
C LEU A 119 -27.54 3.09 4.25
N LEU A 120 -28.58 2.32 4.58
CA LEU A 120 -29.36 1.50 3.66
C LEU A 120 -30.81 1.98 3.54
N GLU A 121 -31.10 3.21 3.99
CA GLU A 121 -32.42 3.83 3.92
C GLU A 121 -32.43 4.93 2.85
N ARG A 122 -33.43 4.92 1.97
CA ARG A 122 -33.52 5.87 0.85
C ARG A 122 -33.64 7.33 1.32
N ASN A 123 -34.25 7.56 2.49
CA ASN A 123 -34.42 8.90 3.06
C ASN A 123 -33.09 9.57 3.43
N HIS A 124 -32.01 8.79 3.59
CA HIS A 124 -30.68 9.29 3.89
C HIS A 124 -29.75 9.36 2.67
N PHE A 125 -30.24 9.04 1.47
CA PHE A 125 -29.44 8.94 0.25
C PHE A 125 -28.67 10.23 -0.07
N GLU A 126 -29.30 11.40 0.02
CA GLU A 126 -28.63 12.68 -0.22
C GLU A 126 -27.50 12.95 0.78
N THR A 127 -27.75 12.64 2.07
CA THR A 127 -26.73 12.81 3.13
C THR A 127 -25.58 11.82 2.93
N LEU A 128 -25.86 10.59 2.49
CA LEU A 128 -24.87 9.58 2.15
C LEU A 128 -24.02 10.02 0.96
N SER A 129 -24.65 10.52 -0.10
CA SER A 129 -24.00 11.01 -1.30
C SER A 129 -23.03 12.15 -0.99
N GLU A 130 -23.48 13.11 -0.18
CA GLU A 130 -22.65 14.22 0.29
C GLU A 130 -21.53 13.75 1.22
N ALA A 131 -21.78 12.77 2.09
CA ALA A 131 -20.74 12.18 2.95
C ALA A 131 -19.63 11.51 2.12
N ILE A 132 -19.98 10.71 1.11
CA ILE A 132 -19.02 10.07 0.20
C ILE A 132 -18.24 11.13 -0.57
N ARG A 133 -18.91 12.14 -1.11
CA ARG A 133 -18.26 13.25 -1.82
C ARG A 133 -17.24 13.94 -0.91
N SER A 134 -17.65 14.33 0.30
CA SER A 134 -16.77 15.05 1.24
C SER A 134 -15.58 14.20 1.72
N LEU A 135 -15.73 12.87 1.87
CA LEU A 135 -14.61 11.99 2.24
C LEU A 135 -13.63 11.72 1.10
N THR A 136 -14.08 11.91 -0.15
CA THR A 136 -13.32 11.54 -1.35
C THR A 136 -12.74 12.73 -2.10
N VAL A 137 -13.06 13.95 -1.70
CA VAL A 137 -12.44 15.18 -2.20
C VAL A 137 -11.35 15.62 -1.23
N GLY A 138 -10.12 15.78 -1.74
CA GLY A 138 -8.98 16.30 -0.98
C GLY A 138 -9.09 17.79 -0.71
N GLU A 139 -8.18 18.31 0.11
CA GLU A 139 -8.16 19.72 0.54
C GLU A 139 -7.98 20.70 -0.63
N HIS A 140 -7.35 20.25 -1.71
CA HIS A 140 -7.14 21.01 -2.95
C HIS A 140 -8.18 20.68 -4.03
N GLY A 141 -9.31 20.05 -3.67
CA GLY A 141 -10.35 19.64 -4.62
C GLY A 141 -10.03 18.36 -5.40
N SER A 142 -8.89 17.73 -5.16
CA SER A 142 -8.48 16.52 -5.90
C SER A 142 -9.32 15.30 -5.51
N LEU A 143 -9.88 14.63 -6.53
CA LEU A 143 -10.71 13.45 -6.33
C LEU A 143 -9.88 12.21 -6.02
N LYS A 144 -10.13 11.59 -4.86
CA LYS A 144 -9.65 10.25 -4.49
C LYS A 144 -10.50 9.18 -5.18
N ALA A 145 -10.42 9.11 -6.51
CA ALA A 145 -11.28 8.29 -7.36
C ALA A 145 -11.38 6.82 -6.92
N GLY A 146 -10.24 6.16 -6.67
CA GLY A 146 -10.23 4.77 -6.21
C GLY A 146 -10.87 4.55 -4.83
N LEU A 147 -10.78 5.54 -3.92
CA LEU A 147 -11.48 5.48 -2.64
C LEU A 147 -13.00 5.64 -2.83
N LYS A 148 -13.42 6.54 -3.72
CA LYS A 148 -14.84 6.76 -4.03
C LYS A 148 -15.49 5.49 -4.59
N LEU A 149 -14.86 4.86 -5.58
CA LEU A 149 -15.32 3.57 -6.10
C LEU A 149 -15.32 2.48 -5.03
N LYS A 150 -14.28 2.42 -4.17
CA LYS A 150 -14.24 1.48 -3.05
C LYS A 150 -15.47 1.62 -2.16
N MET A 151 -15.85 2.85 -1.79
CA MET A 151 -17.03 3.11 -0.97
C MET A 151 -18.31 2.61 -1.65
N GLY A 152 -18.50 2.91 -2.94
CA GLY A 152 -19.67 2.44 -3.71
C GLY A 152 -19.80 0.92 -3.76
N TYR A 153 -18.73 0.21 -4.11
CA TYR A 153 -18.75 -1.26 -4.11
C TYR A 153 -18.87 -1.86 -2.71
N LEU A 154 -18.36 -1.18 -1.68
CA LEU A 154 -18.55 -1.61 -0.30
C LEU A 154 -20.01 -1.48 0.15
N LEU A 155 -20.72 -0.43 -0.28
CA LEU A 155 -22.16 -0.31 -0.08
C LEU A 155 -22.93 -1.45 -0.77
N LYS A 156 -22.58 -1.80 -2.02
CA LYS A 156 -23.19 -2.97 -2.70
C LYS A 156 -23.00 -4.28 -1.92
N LYS A 157 -21.82 -4.47 -1.29
CA LYS A 157 -21.59 -5.61 -0.38
C LYS A 157 -22.42 -5.52 0.90
N LEU A 158 -22.59 -4.31 1.44
CA LEU A 158 -23.41 -4.07 2.63
C LEU A 158 -24.88 -4.38 2.37
N ILE A 159 -25.44 -3.93 1.24
CA ILE A 159 -26.81 -4.22 0.77
C ILE A 159 -27.05 -5.73 0.76
N LYS A 160 -26.21 -6.50 0.05
CA LYS A 160 -26.32 -7.97 -0.02
C LYS A 160 -26.20 -8.65 1.34
N THR A 161 -25.49 -8.03 2.28
CA THR A 161 -25.26 -8.57 3.62
C THR A 161 -26.44 -8.31 4.55
N ALA A 162 -26.89 -7.06 4.63
CA ALA A 162 -28.04 -6.67 5.43
C ALA A 162 -29.33 -7.32 4.94
N LYS A 163 -29.59 -7.29 3.61
CA LYS A 163 -30.78 -7.94 3.02
C LYS A 163 -30.87 -9.41 3.40
N GLY A 164 -29.78 -10.16 3.23
CA GLY A 164 -29.73 -11.58 3.60
C GLY A 164 -30.03 -11.82 5.07
N HIS A 165 -29.52 -10.95 5.95
CA HIS A 165 -29.78 -11.03 7.38
C HIS A 165 -31.24 -10.73 7.72
N TYR A 166 -31.83 -9.65 7.18
CA TYR A 166 -33.23 -9.30 7.44
C TYR A 166 -34.20 -10.39 6.98
N ILE A 167 -33.99 -10.96 5.79
CA ILE A 167 -34.79 -12.09 5.29
C ILE A 167 -34.69 -13.29 6.23
N GLN A 168 -33.48 -13.65 6.68
CA GLN A 168 -33.27 -14.77 7.60
C GLN A 168 -33.96 -14.60 8.96
N HIS A 169 -34.18 -13.35 9.40
CA HIS A 169 -34.78 -13.03 10.70
C HIS A 169 -36.25 -12.59 10.59
N GLY A 170 -36.85 -12.67 9.39
CA GLY A 170 -38.26 -12.30 9.16
C GLY A 170 -38.53 -10.79 9.17
N GLU A 171 -37.50 -9.95 9.12
CA GLU A 171 -37.61 -8.48 9.08
C GLU A 171 -37.89 -7.98 7.65
N MET A 172 -39.05 -8.36 7.10
CA MET A 172 -39.37 -8.12 5.69
C MET A 172 -39.44 -6.63 5.33
N ASP A 173 -39.96 -5.78 6.20
CA ASP A 173 -40.03 -4.33 5.97
C ASP A 173 -38.64 -3.71 5.74
N LYS A 174 -37.65 -4.11 6.56
CA LYS A 174 -36.27 -3.67 6.39
C LYS A 174 -35.64 -4.24 5.13
N SER A 175 -35.93 -5.50 4.78
CA SER A 175 -35.46 -6.08 3.51
C SER A 175 -36.00 -5.30 2.31
N THR A 176 -37.27 -4.93 2.33
CA THR A 176 -37.91 -4.15 1.26
C THR A 176 -37.34 -2.74 1.16
N GLU A 177 -37.06 -2.08 2.29
CA GLU A 177 -36.39 -0.77 2.29
C GLU A 177 -34.96 -0.87 1.70
N VAL A 178 -34.20 -1.92 2.02
CA VAL A 178 -32.88 -2.18 1.41
C VAL A 178 -32.97 -2.36 -0.10
N ASP A 179 -34.04 -2.99 -0.61
CA ASP A 179 -34.28 -3.14 -2.05
C ASP A 179 -34.57 -1.80 -2.73
N TYR A 180 -35.39 -0.95 -2.11
CA TYR A 180 -35.61 0.41 -2.60
C TYR A 180 -34.31 1.23 -2.60
N PHE A 181 -33.53 1.16 -1.52
CA PHE A 181 -32.24 1.83 -1.47
C PHE A 181 -31.27 1.31 -2.55
N SER A 182 -31.23 0.00 -2.80
CA SER A 182 -30.40 -0.58 -3.87
C SER A 182 -30.79 -0.02 -5.23
N ALA A 183 -32.09 0.06 -5.53
CA ALA A 183 -32.58 0.64 -6.77
C ALA A 183 -32.20 2.11 -6.91
N VAL A 184 -32.32 2.90 -5.84
CA VAL A 184 -31.90 4.32 -5.83
C VAL A 184 -30.39 4.44 -6.07
N LEU A 185 -29.57 3.61 -5.42
CA LEU A 185 -28.12 3.61 -5.61
C LEU A 185 -27.72 3.26 -7.04
N ASP A 186 -28.38 2.27 -7.66
CA ASP A 186 -28.10 1.85 -9.03
C ASP A 186 -28.51 2.91 -10.05
N LEU A 187 -29.69 3.53 -9.89
CA LEU A 187 -30.15 4.64 -10.76
C LEU A 187 -29.25 5.88 -10.67
N ASN A 188 -28.63 6.11 -9.51
CA ASN A 188 -27.74 7.25 -9.28
C ASN A 188 -26.25 6.88 -9.36
N TRP A 189 -25.93 5.67 -9.83
CA TRP A 189 -24.55 5.19 -9.81
C TRP A 189 -23.63 6.09 -10.65
N ASP A 190 -24.03 6.42 -11.88
CA ASP A 190 -23.20 7.24 -12.77
C ASP A 190 -23.08 8.67 -12.24
N TYR A 191 -24.18 9.24 -11.73
CA TYR A 191 -24.16 10.55 -11.08
C TYR A 191 -23.12 10.61 -9.94
N MET A 192 -23.04 9.54 -9.13
CA MET A 192 -22.11 9.49 -8.01
C MET A 192 -20.68 9.10 -8.42
N PHE A 193 -20.51 8.16 -9.34
CA PHE A 193 -19.25 7.43 -9.51
C PHE A 193 -18.60 7.57 -10.90
N TYR A 194 -19.29 8.12 -11.91
CA TYR A 194 -18.78 8.19 -13.28
C TYR A 194 -17.43 8.90 -13.39
N THR A 195 -17.29 10.10 -12.81
CA THR A 195 -16.01 10.84 -12.82
C THR A 195 -14.89 10.04 -12.16
N ALA A 196 -15.19 9.27 -11.11
CA ALA A 196 -14.20 8.42 -10.45
C ALA A 196 -13.81 7.22 -11.33
N GLN A 197 -14.76 6.61 -12.06
CA GLN A 197 -14.49 5.56 -13.03
C GLN A 197 -13.55 6.06 -14.13
N ILE A 198 -13.90 7.16 -14.79
CA ILE A 198 -13.09 7.77 -15.86
C ILE A 198 -11.70 8.17 -15.35
N THR A 199 -11.60 8.78 -14.16
CA THR A 199 -10.29 9.15 -13.59
C THR A 199 -9.41 7.92 -13.33
N CYS A 200 -10.00 6.82 -12.84
CA CYS A 200 -9.29 5.57 -12.63
C CYS A 200 -8.84 4.94 -13.95
N GLU A 201 -9.67 5.01 -14.99
CA GLU A 201 -9.36 4.51 -16.32
C GLU A 201 -8.27 5.33 -17.02
N GLN A 202 -8.36 6.65 -17.00
CA GLN A 202 -7.31 7.53 -17.54
C GLN A 202 -5.97 7.29 -16.86
N ARG A 203 -5.97 7.10 -15.53
CA ARG A 203 -4.77 6.72 -14.78
C ARG A 203 -4.24 5.37 -15.25
N ARG A 204 -5.12 4.38 -15.47
CA ARG A 204 -4.74 3.05 -15.99
C ARG A 204 -4.07 3.17 -17.36
N SER A 205 -4.65 3.94 -18.28
CA SER A 205 -4.07 4.19 -19.60
C SER A 205 -2.71 4.90 -19.53
N ALA A 206 -2.54 5.86 -18.62
CA ALA A 206 -1.25 6.51 -18.39
C ALA A 206 -0.18 5.55 -17.82
N LEU A 207 -0.58 4.64 -16.93
CA LEU A 207 0.30 3.63 -16.34
C LEU A 207 0.78 2.58 -17.35
N ARG A 208 0.08 2.44 -18.49
CA ARG A 208 0.43 1.53 -19.58
C ARG A 208 1.38 2.12 -20.62
N LYS A 209 1.73 3.40 -20.50
CA LYS A 209 2.67 4.02 -21.43
C LYS A 209 4.10 3.55 -21.17
N PRO A 210 4.98 3.45 -22.18
CA PRO A 210 6.35 2.98 -22.00
C PRO A 210 7.14 3.75 -20.92
N GLN A 211 6.89 5.06 -20.77
CA GLN A 211 7.57 5.91 -19.78
C GLN A 211 7.25 5.54 -18.33
N ALA A 212 6.27 4.67 -18.12
CA ALA A 212 5.86 4.17 -16.82
C ALA A 212 6.63 2.90 -16.40
N MET A 213 7.46 2.32 -17.28
CA MET A 213 8.34 1.17 -17.00
C MET A 213 9.66 1.61 -16.35
N PRO A 214 10.29 0.76 -15.52
CA PRO A 214 11.62 1.02 -14.98
C PRO A 214 12.63 1.29 -16.10
N VAL A 215 13.59 2.18 -15.84
CA VAL A 215 14.72 2.41 -16.74
C VAL A 215 15.64 1.18 -16.70
N GLU A 216 16.02 0.63 -17.85
CA GLU A 216 16.84 -0.59 -17.93
C GLU A 216 18.17 -0.45 -17.17
N GLU A 217 18.82 0.70 -17.28
CA GLU A 217 20.07 1.01 -16.55
C GLU A 217 19.87 0.93 -15.03
N ASP A 218 18.76 1.47 -14.51
CA ASP A 218 18.45 1.40 -13.08
C ASP A 218 18.13 -0.03 -12.63
N VAL A 219 17.46 -0.83 -13.48
CA VAL A 219 17.22 -2.26 -13.23
C VAL A 219 18.53 -3.02 -13.11
N HIS A 220 19.49 -2.77 -14.02
CA HIS A 220 20.81 -3.40 -13.99
C HIS A 220 21.61 -2.99 -12.75
N LYS A 221 21.68 -1.68 -12.45
CA LYS A 221 22.35 -1.17 -11.24
C LYS A 221 21.78 -1.79 -9.97
N LEU A 222 20.45 -1.84 -9.85
CA LEU A 222 19.78 -2.43 -8.69
C LEU A 222 20.07 -3.93 -8.56
N ARG A 223 20.02 -4.67 -9.66
CA ARG A 223 20.35 -6.10 -9.67
C ARG A 223 21.79 -6.33 -9.21
N ASN A 224 22.76 -5.63 -9.79
CA ASN A 224 24.17 -5.83 -9.48
C ASN A 224 24.48 -5.49 -8.03
N PHE A 225 23.96 -4.36 -7.53
CA PHE A 225 24.09 -3.98 -6.12
C PHE A 225 23.54 -5.07 -5.19
N ILE A 226 22.37 -5.64 -5.51
CA ILE A 226 21.77 -6.70 -4.68
C ILE A 226 22.66 -7.94 -4.62
N LEU A 227 23.17 -8.39 -5.77
CA LEU A 227 24.02 -9.57 -5.83
C LEU A 227 25.32 -9.37 -5.07
N GLU A 228 25.99 -8.24 -5.27
CA GLU A 228 27.24 -7.92 -4.58
C GLU A 228 27.05 -7.84 -3.06
N GLU A 229 25.99 -7.19 -2.58
CA GLU A 229 25.75 -7.05 -1.15
C GLU A 229 25.29 -8.37 -0.49
N MET A 230 24.55 -9.21 -1.21
CA MET A 230 24.21 -10.55 -0.74
C MET A 230 25.46 -11.44 -0.63
N GLU A 231 26.32 -11.42 -1.64
CA GLU A 231 27.57 -12.20 -1.65
C GLU A 231 28.51 -11.73 -0.52
N LYS A 232 28.69 -10.42 -0.34
CA LYS A 232 29.51 -9.85 0.75
C LYS A 232 29.02 -10.30 2.13
N LEU A 233 27.71 -10.30 2.37
CA LEU A 233 27.14 -10.73 3.66
C LEU A 233 27.15 -12.24 3.85
N ALA A 234 26.99 -13.02 2.79
CA ALA A 234 26.94 -14.48 2.86
C ALA A 234 28.32 -15.13 3.03
N THR A 235 29.38 -14.50 2.48
CA THR A 235 30.75 -15.04 2.51
C THR A 235 31.56 -14.63 3.73
N ASP A 236 31.12 -13.62 4.48
CA ASP A 236 31.81 -13.16 5.69
C ASP A 236 31.53 -14.11 6.88
N GLN A 237 32.26 -15.23 6.89
CA GLN A 237 32.16 -16.28 7.91
C GLN A 237 32.62 -15.85 9.32
N TYR A 238 33.32 -14.70 9.43
CA TYR A 238 33.85 -14.20 10.70
C TYR A 238 32.94 -13.15 11.35
N LYS A 239 31.97 -12.62 10.60
CA LYS A 239 31.02 -11.63 11.10
C LYS A 239 29.81 -12.30 11.76
N LYS A 240 29.64 -12.03 13.06
CA LYS A 240 28.35 -12.28 13.73
C LYS A 240 27.35 -11.24 13.26
N TRP A 241 26.22 -11.70 12.74
CA TRP A 241 25.18 -10.79 12.29
C TRP A 241 24.51 -10.13 13.47
N ASP A 242 24.26 -8.83 13.35
CA ASP A 242 23.32 -8.13 14.19
C ASP A 242 21.93 -8.04 13.53
N ALA A 243 20.99 -7.39 14.21
CA ALA A 243 19.66 -7.20 13.67
C ALA A 243 19.66 -6.40 12.35
N HIS A 244 20.65 -5.52 12.14
CA HIS A 244 20.76 -4.73 10.93
C HIS A 244 21.20 -5.59 9.74
N ASP A 245 22.19 -6.46 9.92
CA ASP A 245 22.66 -7.39 8.89
C ASP A 245 21.56 -8.37 8.47
N PHE A 246 20.83 -8.94 9.44
CA PHE A 246 19.67 -9.80 9.16
C PHE A 246 18.61 -9.07 8.33
N ILE A 247 18.23 -7.85 8.75
CA ILE A 247 17.24 -7.04 8.04
C ILE A 247 17.73 -6.68 6.63
N LYS A 248 19.03 -6.36 6.48
CA LYS A 248 19.65 -6.04 5.20
C LYS A 248 19.61 -7.24 4.26
N MET A 249 20.10 -8.41 4.68
CA MET A 249 20.06 -9.64 3.88
C MET A 249 18.63 -9.99 3.47
N ARG A 250 17.70 -10.00 4.44
CA ARG A 250 16.27 -10.26 4.18
C ARG A 250 15.71 -9.32 3.11
N ASN A 251 15.99 -8.01 3.22
CA ASN A 251 15.48 -7.03 2.27
C ASN A 251 16.09 -7.19 0.87
N LEU A 252 17.37 -7.57 0.77
CA LEU A 252 18.05 -7.86 -0.50
C LEU A 252 17.41 -9.07 -1.20
N ILE A 253 17.22 -10.18 -0.48
CA ILE A 253 16.61 -11.41 -1.01
C ILE A 253 15.17 -11.14 -1.48
N VAL A 254 14.32 -10.55 -0.63
CA VAL A 254 12.92 -10.26 -1.00
C VAL A 254 12.85 -9.35 -2.22
N SER A 255 13.76 -8.37 -2.33
CA SER A 255 13.84 -7.49 -3.50
C SER A 255 14.23 -8.28 -4.76
N ARG A 256 15.25 -9.14 -4.67
CA ARG A 256 15.69 -10.00 -5.78
C ARG A 256 14.56 -10.89 -6.28
N LEU A 257 13.88 -11.59 -5.38
CA LEU A 257 12.78 -12.50 -5.71
C LEU A 257 11.58 -11.76 -6.31
N THR A 258 11.22 -10.61 -5.75
CA THR A 258 10.09 -9.80 -6.25
C THR A 258 10.33 -9.31 -7.67
N MET A 259 11.52 -8.79 -7.95
CA MET A 259 11.85 -8.28 -9.28
C MET A 259 12.02 -9.41 -10.30
N PHE A 260 12.69 -10.50 -9.92
CA PHE A 260 12.94 -11.64 -10.80
C PHE A 260 11.63 -12.31 -11.24
N ASN A 261 10.73 -12.57 -10.31
CA ASN A 261 9.46 -13.21 -10.61
C ASN A 261 8.40 -12.24 -11.17
N ALA A 262 8.66 -10.93 -11.12
CA ALA A 262 7.70 -9.88 -11.50
C ALA A 262 6.34 -10.00 -10.77
N ARG A 263 6.36 -10.55 -9.54
CA ARG A 263 5.20 -10.81 -8.69
C ARG A 263 4.95 -9.64 -7.74
N ARG A 264 3.78 -9.62 -7.08
CA ARG A 264 3.48 -8.59 -6.07
C ARG A 264 4.42 -8.74 -4.89
N GLY A 265 4.88 -7.64 -4.29
CA GLY A 265 5.89 -7.69 -3.23
C GLY A 265 5.49 -8.51 -2.00
N GLY A 266 4.19 -8.65 -1.72
CA GLY A 266 3.69 -9.52 -0.65
C GLY A 266 3.74 -11.02 -0.94
N GLU A 267 3.94 -11.46 -2.18
CA GLU A 267 3.94 -12.87 -2.54
C GLU A 267 5.28 -13.54 -2.19
N PRO A 268 6.44 -13.12 -2.74
CA PRO A 268 7.73 -13.66 -2.31
C PRO A 268 7.98 -13.46 -0.81
N ALA A 269 7.54 -12.33 -0.23
CA ALA A 269 7.73 -12.05 1.20
C ALA A 269 6.98 -13.02 2.13
N ARG A 270 6.00 -13.77 1.63
CA ARG A 270 5.21 -14.76 2.38
C ARG A 270 5.77 -16.18 2.33
N LEU A 271 6.92 -16.40 1.70
CA LEU A 271 7.53 -17.73 1.63
C LEU A 271 7.73 -18.30 3.04
N THR A 272 7.16 -19.48 3.27
CA THR A 272 7.27 -20.19 4.55
C THR A 272 8.49 -21.10 4.59
N LEU A 273 8.92 -21.49 5.80
CA LEU A 273 10.03 -22.43 6.00
C LEU A 273 9.70 -23.79 5.37
N GLU A 274 8.47 -24.27 5.50
CA GLU A 274 7.99 -25.52 4.89
C GLU A 274 8.04 -25.45 3.35
N GLU A 275 7.47 -24.41 2.74
CA GLU A 275 7.52 -24.19 1.29
C GLU A 275 8.97 -24.06 0.78
N TRP A 276 9.88 -23.51 1.60
CA TRP A 276 11.31 -23.43 1.28
C TRP A 276 11.99 -24.80 1.36
N GLU A 277 11.72 -25.60 2.40
CA GLU A 277 12.30 -26.93 2.56
C GLU A 277 11.90 -27.85 1.41
N GLU A 278 10.63 -27.82 1.00
CA GLU A 278 10.14 -28.52 -0.20
C GLU A 278 10.88 -28.07 -1.46
N ALA A 279 11.04 -26.76 -1.65
CA ALA A 279 11.74 -26.21 -2.81
C ALA A 279 13.23 -26.56 -2.82
N ALA A 280 13.90 -26.48 -1.67
CA ALA A 280 15.31 -26.80 -1.53
C ALA A 280 15.57 -28.29 -1.83
N GLY A 281 14.65 -29.16 -1.39
CA GLY A 281 14.65 -30.60 -1.67
C GLY A 281 14.11 -31.02 -3.03
N ASP A 282 13.81 -30.07 -3.93
CA ASP A 282 13.27 -30.32 -5.28
C ASP A 282 11.96 -31.15 -5.29
N ALA A 283 11.14 -31.04 -4.24
CA ALA A 283 9.94 -31.87 -4.04
C ALA A 283 8.89 -31.74 -5.16
N TRP A 284 8.92 -30.63 -5.91
CA TRP A 284 7.97 -30.30 -6.96
C TRP A 284 8.46 -30.65 -8.37
N ILE A 285 9.68 -31.14 -8.52
CA ILE A 285 10.30 -31.46 -9.82
C ILE A 285 10.63 -32.96 -9.84
N ASP A 286 9.96 -33.72 -10.70
CA ASP A 286 10.28 -35.13 -10.92
C ASP A 286 11.54 -35.25 -11.80
N PRO A 287 12.66 -35.82 -11.30
CA PRO A 287 13.87 -35.99 -12.08
C PRO A 287 13.68 -36.83 -13.34
N GLN A 288 12.72 -37.76 -13.37
CA GLN A 288 12.42 -38.57 -14.56
C GLN A 288 11.77 -37.73 -15.67
N MET A 289 10.89 -36.80 -15.31
CA MET A 289 10.28 -35.86 -16.26
C MET A 289 11.29 -34.85 -16.79
N VAL A 290 12.27 -34.43 -16.00
CA VAL A 290 13.36 -33.56 -16.50
C VAL A 290 14.20 -34.27 -17.56
N GLN A 291 14.32 -35.60 -17.49
CA GLN A 291 15.08 -36.37 -18.48
C GLN A 291 14.39 -36.44 -19.85
N THR A 292 13.06 -36.30 -19.92
CA THR A 292 12.30 -36.34 -21.18
C THR A 292 12.40 -35.03 -21.98
N ILE A 293 12.99 -33.99 -21.40
CA ILE A 293 13.20 -32.70 -22.08
C ILE A 293 14.35 -32.84 -23.07
N GLU A 294 14.03 -32.65 -24.36
CA GLU A 294 14.97 -32.83 -25.47
C GLU A 294 15.93 -31.65 -25.63
N ASP A 295 15.48 -30.41 -25.39
CA ASP A 295 16.31 -29.22 -25.52
C ASP A 295 17.31 -29.13 -24.34
N PRO A 296 18.63 -29.18 -24.61
CA PRO A 296 19.66 -29.05 -23.57
C PRO A 296 19.61 -27.71 -22.82
N LEU A 297 19.16 -26.63 -23.47
CA LEU A 297 19.05 -25.31 -22.84
C LEU A 297 17.90 -25.29 -21.84
N GLU A 298 16.73 -25.82 -22.21
CA GLU A 298 15.59 -25.96 -21.31
C GLU A 298 15.94 -26.86 -20.12
N LYS A 299 16.62 -27.98 -20.38
CA LYS A 299 17.10 -28.89 -19.34
C LYS A 299 18.07 -28.23 -18.38
N ALA A 300 18.95 -27.35 -18.88
CA ALA A 300 19.87 -26.60 -18.04
C ALA A 300 19.18 -25.58 -17.11
N LEU A 301 17.98 -25.09 -17.46
CA LEU A 301 17.23 -24.14 -16.62
C LEU A 301 16.78 -24.76 -15.29
N PHE A 302 16.51 -26.06 -15.25
CA PHE A 302 16.16 -26.77 -14.00
C PHE A 302 17.27 -26.69 -12.95
N ASN A 303 18.52 -26.59 -13.38
CA ASN A 303 19.65 -26.44 -12.47
C ASN A 303 19.90 -24.98 -12.05
N GLN A 304 19.16 -24.01 -12.58
CA GLN A 304 19.33 -22.58 -12.30
C GLN A 304 18.35 -22.03 -11.25
N PHE A 305 17.27 -22.77 -10.97
CA PHE A 305 16.20 -22.34 -10.09
C PHE A 305 15.74 -23.47 -9.17
N LYS A 306 15.38 -23.11 -7.95
CA LYS A 306 14.49 -23.91 -7.09
C LYS A 306 13.05 -23.47 -7.32
N LEU A 307 12.09 -24.38 -7.22
CA LEU A 307 10.68 -24.10 -7.44
C LEU A 307 9.89 -24.30 -6.15
N ALA A 308 9.34 -23.22 -5.62
CA ALA A 308 8.39 -23.24 -4.51
C ALA A 308 6.97 -23.00 -5.02
N TYR A 309 5.97 -23.56 -4.33
CA TYR A 309 4.56 -23.28 -4.59
C TYR A 309 3.91 -22.65 -3.37
N GLN A 310 3.32 -21.47 -3.57
CA GLN A 310 2.62 -20.74 -2.51
C GLN A 310 1.11 -20.77 -2.73
N ALA A 311 0.32 -20.71 -1.66
CA ALA A 311 -1.13 -20.57 -1.78
C ALA A 311 -1.51 -19.20 -2.39
N GLY A 312 -2.28 -19.19 -3.49
CA GLY A 312 -2.80 -17.97 -4.13
C GLY A 312 -3.80 -17.17 -3.27
N LYS A 313 -4.23 -16.00 -3.74
CA LYS A 313 -5.26 -15.19 -3.05
C LYS A 313 -6.64 -15.81 -3.26
N GLY A 314 -7.18 -16.47 -2.22
CA GLY A 314 -8.56 -16.93 -2.20
C GLY A 314 -8.87 -18.16 -3.06
N SER A 315 -7.87 -18.85 -3.60
CA SER A 315 -8.04 -20.06 -4.40
C SER A 315 -7.18 -21.21 -3.87
N LYS A 316 -7.61 -22.45 -4.13
CA LYS A 316 -6.79 -23.67 -3.97
C LYS A 316 -5.63 -23.75 -4.98
N LYS A 317 -5.43 -22.71 -5.82
CA LYS A 317 -4.42 -22.73 -6.87
C LYS A 317 -3.07 -22.39 -6.25
N LEU A 318 -2.12 -23.29 -6.46
CA LEU A 318 -0.71 -23.08 -6.15
C LEU A 318 -0.13 -22.04 -7.12
N VAL A 319 0.67 -21.15 -6.58
CA VAL A 319 1.36 -20.07 -7.29
C VAL A 319 2.84 -20.41 -7.30
N PRO A 320 3.46 -20.58 -8.49
CA PRO A 320 4.89 -20.85 -8.56
C PRO A 320 5.71 -19.62 -8.14
N LEU A 321 6.81 -19.87 -7.43
CA LEU A 321 7.85 -18.91 -7.12
C LEU A 321 9.19 -19.52 -7.52
N LEU A 322 9.82 -18.95 -8.54
CA LEU A 322 11.16 -19.34 -8.98
C LEU A 322 12.20 -18.67 -8.08
N ILE A 323 13.03 -19.48 -7.44
CA ILE A 323 14.09 -19.05 -6.55
C ILE A 323 15.43 -19.21 -7.29
N PRO A 324 16.04 -18.12 -7.77
CA PRO A 324 17.33 -18.19 -8.46
C PRO A 324 18.44 -18.67 -7.52
N ASN A 325 19.37 -19.45 -8.06
CA ASN A 325 20.52 -19.97 -7.32
C ASN A 325 21.32 -18.88 -6.58
N ASP A 326 21.34 -17.66 -7.11
CA ASP A 326 21.98 -16.51 -6.47
C ASP A 326 21.38 -16.15 -5.09
N THR A 327 20.16 -16.61 -4.78
CA THR A 327 19.49 -16.41 -3.48
C THR A 327 19.55 -17.61 -2.53
N VAL A 328 19.94 -18.80 -2.99
CA VAL A 328 19.87 -20.04 -2.18
C VAL A 328 20.76 -19.95 -0.94
N LYS A 329 22.08 -19.76 -1.09
CA LYS A 329 23.00 -19.62 0.05
C LYS A 329 22.63 -18.45 0.98
N PRO A 330 22.27 -17.27 0.45
CA PRO A 330 21.73 -16.18 1.27
C PRO A 330 20.48 -16.54 2.09
N ILE A 331 19.55 -17.33 1.55
CA ILE A 331 18.36 -17.80 2.26
C ILE A 331 18.76 -18.77 3.38
N GLU A 332 19.61 -19.76 3.09
CA GLU A 332 20.12 -20.71 4.09
C GLU A 332 20.77 -19.96 5.26
N LYS A 333 21.63 -19.00 4.94
CA LYS A 333 22.29 -18.17 5.95
C LYS A 333 21.31 -17.34 6.77
N LEU A 334 20.29 -16.76 6.12
CA LEU A 334 19.25 -16.01 6.80
C LEU A 334 18.49 -16.88 7.80
N ILE A 335 18.17 -18.13 7.43
CA ILE A 335 17.46 -19.09 8.29
C ILE A 335 18.31 -19.48 9.51
N GLU A 336 19.60 -19.75 9.31
CA GLU A 336 20.54 -20.05 10.41
C GLU A 336 20.58 -18.95 11.49
N GLN A 337 20.56 -17.69 11.07
CA GLN A 337 20.73 -16.54 11.98
C GLN A 337 19.46 -16.16 12.75
N ARG A 338 18.31 -16.82 12.51
CA ARG A 338 17.03 -16.46 13.15
C ARG A 338 17.08 -16.48 14.68
N LYS A 339 17.74 -17.50 15.25
CA LYS A 339 17.85 -17.70 16.71
C LYS A 339 18.65 -16.59 17.40
N GLU A 340 19.61 -16.00 16.71
CA GLU A 340 20.49 -14.97 17.26
C GLU A 340 19.84 -13.57 17.27
N ILE A 341 18.73 -13.36 16.53
CA ILE A 341 18.13 -12.03 16.26
C ILE A 341 16.69 -11.89 16.83
N ASP A 342 16.34 -12.68 17.86
CA ASP A 342 15.03 -12.65 18.50
C ASP A 342 13.84 -12.85 17.53
N VAL A 343 14.01 -13.71 16.52
CA VAL A 343 12.90 -14.21 15.69
C VAL A 343 12.27 -15.41 16.41
N PRO A 344 10.96 -15.40 16.70
CA PRO A 344 10.31 -16.54 17.36
C PRO A 344 10.41 -17.83 16.54
N ASP A 345 10.54 -18.95 17.25
CA ASP A 345 10.53 -20.28 16.63
C ASP A 345 9.17 -20.60 15.99
N GLU A 346 8.07 -20.04 16.51
CA GLU A 346 6.73 -20.24 15.95
C GLU A 346 6.46 -19.45 14.66
N ASN A 347 7.34 -18.51 14.27
CA ASN A 347 7.13 -17.71 13.07
C ASN A 347 7.41 -18.57 11.82
N PRO A 348 6.41 -18.84 10.95
CA PRO A 348 6.58 -19.79 9.85
C PRO A 348 7.30 -19.21 8.64
N PHE A 349 7.58 -17.90 8.59
CA PHE A 349 8.02 -17.22 7.37
C PHE A 349 9.54 -17.15 7.26
N VAL A 350 10.12 -17.48 6.10
CA VAL A 350 11.56 -17.29 5.80
C VAL A 350 11.97 -15.83 6.05
N PHE A 351 11.13 -14.90 5.59
CA PHE A 351 11.38 -13.46 5.66
C PHE A 351 10.68 -12.81 6.87
N ALA A 352 10.91 -13.35 8.06
CA ALA A 352 10.30 -12.89 9.30
C ALA A 352 10.65 -11.44 9.68
N ASN A 353 9.75 -10.78 10.41
CA ASN A 353 10.09 -9.57 11.16
C ASN A 353 10.84 -9.90 12.45
N THR A 354 11.74 -9.01 12.86
CA THR A 354 12.48 -9.13 14.11
C THR A 354 11.63 -8.66 15.30
N SER A 355 12.18 -8.74 16.52
CA SER A 355 11.52 -8.27 17.77
C SER A 355 10.27 -9.05 18.16
N CYS A 356 10.35 -10.39 18.15
CA CYS A 356 9.26 -11.30 18.56
C CYS A 356 7.97 -11.19 17.72
N SER A 357 8.06 -10.75 16.46
CA SER A 357 6.90 -10.69 15.55
C SER A 357 6.58 -12.06 14.97
N GLN A 358 5.29 -12.37 14.83
CA GLN A 358 4.78 -13.55 14.12
C GLN A 358 4.45 -13.25 12.64
N ASP A 359 4.71 -12.02 12.17
CA ASP A 359 4.44 -11.58 10.80
C ASP A 359 5.72 -11.60 9.94
N HIS A 360 5.53 -11.58 8.63
CA HIS A 360 6.59 -11.45 7.63
C HIS A 360 6.86 -9.98 7.27
N VAL A 361 7.98 -9.73 6.58
CA VAL A 361 8.32 -8.39 6.06
C VAL A 361 7.33 -7.91 5.00
N ILE A 362 7.17 -6.59 4.89
CA ILE A 362 6.38 -5.97 3.82
C ILE A 362 7.31 -5.75 2.61
N GLY A 363 7.09 -6.49 1.52
CA GLY A 363 8.01 -6.48 0.36
C GLY A 363 8.26 -5.10 -0.27
N TRP A 364 7.26 -4.21 -0.28
CA TRP A 364 7.43 -2.81 -0.70
C TRP A 364 8.50 -2.09 0.15
N GLN A 365 8.48 -2.28 1.46
CA GLN A 365 9.44 -1.65 2.36
C GLN A 365 10.84 -2.21 2.15
N SER A 366 10.97 -3.49 1.83
CA SER A 366 12.24 -4.12 1.49
C SER A 366 12.88 -3.48 0.25
N ILE A 367 12.14 -3.36 -0.86
CA ILE A 367 12.65 -2.72 -2.09
C ILE A 367 13.05 -1.27 -1.82
N LYS A 368 12.20 -0.51 -1.11
CA LYS A 368 12.48 0.87 -0.75
C LYS A 368 13.73 1.01 0.14
N ALA A 369 13.95 0.06 1.05
CA ALA A 369 15.14 0.03 1.89
C ALA A 369 16.40 -0.21 1.05
N VAL A 370 16.36 -1.13 0.08
CA VAL A 370 17.48 -1.39 -0.84
C VAL A 370 17.81 -0.18 -1.70
N ILE A 371 16.80 0.44 -2.32
CA ILE A 371 16.97 1.67 -3.11
C ILE A 371 17.59 2.79 -2.26
N LYS A 372 17.17 2.93 -1.00
CA LYS A 372 17.73 3.92 -0.07
C LYS A 372 19.20 3.64 0.25
N MET A 373 19.62 2.37 0.32
CA MET A 373 21.02 1.99 0.56
C MET A 373 21.92 2.34 -0.63
N MET A 374 21.41 2.26 -1.86
CA MET A 374 22.17 2.62 -3.07
C MET A 374 22.43 4.13 -3.19
N GLY A 375 21.61 4.97 -2.56
CA GLY A 375 21.74 6.42 -2.64
C GLY A 375 21.33 7.01 -4.01
N PRO A 376 21.79 8.22 -4.37
CA PRO A 376 21.30 8.98 -5.52
C PRO A 376 21.92 8.56 -6.87
N VAL A 377 22.20 7.27 -7.08
CA VAL A 377 22.82 6.73 -8.30
C VAL A 377 21.82 6.30 -9.38
N LEU A 378 20.53 6.25 -9.01
CA LEU A 378 19.42 5.81 -9.83
C LEU A 378 18.75 7.03 -10.48
N GLU A 379 18.41 6.92 -11.77
CA GLU A 379 17.77 7.99 -12.54
C GLU A 379 16.31 8.18 -12.12
N ARG A 380 15.57 7.06 -12.02
CA ARG A 380 14.12 7.02 -11.74
C ARG A 380 13.80 5.97 -10.68
N PRO A 381 14.30 6.14 -9.44
CA PRO A 381 14.07 5.18 -8.35
C PRO A 381 12.60 4.99 -7.99
N GLU A 382 11.72 5.95 -8.32
CA GLU A 382 10.27 5.83 -8.10
C GLU A 382 9.60 4.74 -8.94
N LEU A 383 10.24 4.30 -10.03
CA LEU A 383 9.75 3.24 -10.90
C LEU A 383 10.25 1.85 -10.51
N LEU A 384 11.20 1.72 -9.58
CA LEU A 384 11.75 0.44 -9.16
C LEU A 384 10.85 -0.22 -8.10
N ILE A 385 9.65 -0.61 -8.51
CA ILE A 385 8.63 -1.15 -7.63
C ILE A 385 7.92 -2.36 -8.27
N ALA A 386 7.37 -3.25 -7.46
CA ALA A 386 6.80 -4.54 -7.92
C ALA A 386 5.84 -4.40 -9.12
N ASP A 387 4.89 -3.46 -9.04
CA ASP A 387 3.90 -3.25 -10.11
C ASP A 387 4.53 -2.81 -11.44
N LYS A 388 5.66 -2.09 -11.40
CA LYS A 388 6.38 -1.64 -12.60
C LYS A 388 7.26 -2.73 -13.19
N PHE A 389 7.87 -3.57 -12.35
CA PHE A 389 8.54 -4.79 -12.81
C PHE A 389 7.55 -5.76 -13.46
N ARG A 390 6.37 -5.91 -12.86
CA ARG A 390 5.25 -6.67 -13.43
C ARG A 390 4.83 -6.15 -14.81
N HIS A 391 4.68 -4.83 -14.92
CA HIS A 391 4.35 -4.19 -16.19
C HIS A 391 5.44 -4.39 -17.25
N ARG A 392 6.71 -4.21 -16.86
CA ARG A 392 7.88 -4.45 -17.70
C ARG A 392 7.91 -5.88 -18.23
N MET A 393 7.79 -6.88 -17.34
CA MET A 393 7.87 -8.28 -17.74
C MET A 393 6.71 -8.68 -18.66
N SER A 394 5.49 -8.22 -18.35
CA SER A 394 4.32 -8.48 -19.19
C SER A 394 4.45 -7.87 -20.59
N THR A 395 5.09 -6.69 -20.67
CA THR A 395 5.37 -6.02 -21.95
C THR A 395 6.45 -6.73 -22.75
N LEU A 396 7.57 -7.11 -22.11
CA LEU A 396 8.64 -7.86 -22.77
C LEU A 396 8.16 -9.22 -23.28
N PHE A 397 7.39 -9.95 -22.46
CA PHE A 397 6.86 -11.25 -22.84
C PHE A 397 5.89 -11.16 -24.03
N ALA A 398 5.06 -10.12 -24.07
CA ALA A 398 4.13 -9.91 -25.18
C ALA A 398 4.81 -9.55 -26.52
N ILE A 399 6.08 -9.11 -26.50
CA ILE A 399 6.85 -8.84 -27.71
C ILE A 399 7.37 -10.13 -28.36
N LEU A 400 7.53 -11.22 -27.59
CA LEU A 400 8.16 -12.47 -28.05
C LEU A 400 7.32 -13.29 -29.06
N ASP A 401 6.12 -12.84 -29.43
CA ASP A 401 5.19 -13.47 -30.41
C ASP A 401 5.03 -15.00 -30.21
N LEU A 402 4.87 -15.42 -28.95
CA LEU A 402 4.84 -16.83 -28.56
C LEU A 402 3.48 -17.52 -28.79
N PRO A 403 3.46 -18.86 -28.99
CA PRO A 403 2.24 -19.67 -29.06
C PRO A 403 1.34 -19.54 -27.82
N ALA A 404 0.03 -19.75 -27.99
CA ALA A 404 -0.95 -19.58 -26.92
C ALA A 404 -0.68 -20.46 -25.68
N SER A 405 -0.18 -21.69 -25.86
CA SER A 405 0.18 -22.62 -24.78
C SER A 405 1.30 -22.09 -23.88
N GLU A 406 2.31 -21.44 -24.47
CA GLU A 406 3.41 -20.83 -23.73
C GLU A 406 2.96 -19.55 -23.02
N ARG A 407 2.08 -18.77 -23.65
CA ARG A 407 1.46 -17.60 -23.03
C ARG A 407 0.63 -17.96 -21.80
N ASP A 408 -0.14 -19.04 -21.85
CA ASP A 408 -0.92 -19.52 -20.70
C ASP A 408 -0.02 -19.88 -19.52
N THR A 409 1.15 -20.49 -19.78
CA THR A 409 2.12 -20.79 -18.73
C THR A 409 2.63 -19.51 -18.05
N PHE A 410 2.92 -18.45 -18.82
CA PHE A 410 3.28 -17.14 -18.27
C PHE A 410 2.13 -16.52 -17.48
N TYR A 411 0.89 -16.55 -17.99
CA TYR A 411 -0.27 -15.98 -17.30
C TYR A 411 -0.58 -16.69 -15.98
N ARG A 412 -0.43 -18.02 -15.95
CA ARG A 412 -0.49 -18.81 -14.73
C ARG A 412 0.63 -18.45 -13.76
N HIS A 413 1.87 -18.30 -14.25
CA HIS A 413 3.01 -17.83 -13.45
C HIS A 413 2.79 -16.43 -12.89
N MET A 414 2.11 -15.54 -13.61
CA MET A 414 1.79 -14.19 -13.14
C MET A 414 0.53 -14.16 -12.26
N GLY A 415 -0.36 -15.14 -12.38
CA GLY A 415 -1.59 -15.26 -11.60
C GLY A 415 -2.68 -14.29 -12.04
N HIS A 416 -2.83 -14.09 -13.35
CA HIS A 416 -3.93 -13.33 -13.97
C HIS A 416 -4.30 -13.91 -15.33
N SER A 417 -5.47 -13.58 -15.88
CA SER A 417 -5.87 -13.99 -17.22
C SER A 417 -5.15 -13.20 -18.33
N GLU A 418 -5.26 -13.66 -19.58
CA GLU A 418 -4.75 -12.97 -20.77
C GLU A 418 -5.35 -11.55 -20.90
N GLU A 419 -6.65 -11.40 -20.62
CA GLU A 419 -7.35 -10.13 -20.69
C GLU A 419 -6.79 -9.14 -19.66
N ILE A 420 -6.60 -9.60 -18.41
CA ILE A 420 -6.00 -8.76 -17.36
C ILE A 420 -4.58 -8.34 -17.76
N ASN A 421 -3.79 -9.26 -18.32
CA ASN A 421 -2.45 -8.94 -18.82
C ASN A 421 -2.50 -7.83 -19.89
N LYS A 422 -3.34 -8.03 -20.92
CA LYS A 422 -3.50 -7.13 -22.06
C LYS A 422 -4.01 -5.75 -21.66
N HIS A 423 -4.98 -5.68 -20.75
CA HIS A 423 -5.67 -4.44 -20.41
C HIS A 423 -5.09 -3.69 -19.19
N VAL A 424 -4.28 -4.34 -18.36
CA VAL A 424 -3.75 -3.77 -17.10
C VAL A 424 -2.22 -3.71 -17.08
N TYR A 425 -1.53 -4.79 -17.47
CA TYR A 425 -0.10 -4.95 -17.23
C TYR A 425 0.78 -4.78 -18.47
N GLN A 426 0.21 -4.77 -19.66
CA GLN A 426 0.96 -4.69 -20.91
C GLN A 426 0.83 -3.30 -21.55
N CYS A 427 1.95 -2.73 -21.98
CA CYS A 427 1.97 -1.60 -22.91
C CYS A 427 1.42 -2.03 -24.27
N PRO A 428 0.53 -1.25 -24.92
CA PRO A 428 0.12 -1.52 -26.30
C PRO A 428 1.34 -1.78 -27.21
N LEU A 429 1.25 -2.80 -28.06
CA LEU A 429 2.33 -3.22 -28.98
C LEU A 429 2.42 -2.27 -30.19
N SER A 430 2.74 -1.01 -29.92
CA SER A 430 2.77 0.06 -30.93
C SER A 430 3.74 -0.21 -32.07
N ILE A 431 4.87 -0.89 -31.81
CA ILE A 431 5.84 -1.23 -32.85
C ILE A 431 5.24 -2.20 -33.87
N GLY A 432 4.59 -3.27 -33.40
CA GLY A 432 3.92 -4.23 -34.27
C GLY A 432 2.77 -3.59 -35.05
N GLU A 433 2.00 -2.72 -34.40
CA GLU A 433 0.92 -1.97 -35.05
C GLU A 433 1.45 -1.04 -36.15
N VAL A 434 2.50 -0.25 -35.87
CA VAL A 434 3.12 0.62 -36.88
C VAL A 434 3.73 -0.17 -38.04
N VAL A 435 4.48 -1.25 -37.75
CA VAL A 435 5.19 -2.00 -38.79
C VAL A 435 4.24 -2.90 -39.59
N LYS A 436 3.39 -3.71 -38.93
CA LYS A 436 2.50 -4.66 -39.61
C LYS A 436 1.26 -3.95 -40.16
N VAL A 437 0.50 -3.26 -39.31
CA VAL A 437 -0.75 -2.59 -39.71
C VAL A 437 -0.44 -1.30 -40.49
N GLY A 438 0.44 -0.44 -39.98
CA GLY A 438 0.84 0.78 -40.67
C GLY A 438 1.52 0.48 -42.02
N GLY A 439 2.35 -0.57 -42.10
CA GLY A 439 2.92 -1.03 -43.37
C GLY A 439 1.87 -1.51 -44.37
N PHE A 440 0.86 -2.27 -43.92
CA PHE A 440 -0.27 -2.68 -44.76
C PHE A 440 -1.11 -1.48 -45.21
N LEU A 441 -1.53 -0.62 -44.28
CA LEU A 441 -2.34 0.56 -44.57
C LEU A 441 -1.62 1.52 -45.53
N LYS A 442 -0.31 1.73 -45.35
CA LYS A 442 0.51 2.53 -46.26
C LYS A 442 0.53 1.95 -47.68
N LYS A 443 0.65 0.62 -47.83
CA LYS A 443 0.60 -0.04 -49.14
C LYS A 443 -0.75 0.11 -49.84
N VAL A 444 -1.84 0.21 -49.08
CA VAL A 444 -3.19 0.45 -49.60
C VAL A 444 -3.41 1.92 -49.94
N ASP A 445 -2.86 2.83 -49.14
CA ASP A 445 -3.02 4.29 -49.28
C ASP A 445 -2.16 4.88 -50.41
N GLU A 446 -0.95 4.35 -50.65
CA GLU A 446 -0.08 4.81 -51.75
C GLU A 446 -0.53 4.20 -53.09
N PRO A 447 -1.02 4.99 -54.07
CA PRO A 447 -1.64 4.47 -55.29
C PRO A 447 -0.65 3.93 -56.35
N SER A 448 0.54 3.47 -55.95
CA SER A 448 1.60 3.04 -56.87
C SER A 448 2.43 1.87 -56.33
N ALA A 449 1.81 0.69 -56.16
CA ALA A 449 2.54 -0.58 -56.07
C ALA A 449 1.71 -1.81 -56.51
N PHE A 450 0.59 -1.63 -57.23
CA PHE A 450 -0.18 -2.76 -57.75
C PHE A 450 0.41 -3.41 -59.01
N ASN A 451 1.58 -2.98 -59.49
CA ASN A 451 2.14 -3.48 -60.75
C ASN A 451 3.43 -4.31 -60.66
N GLU A 452 4.13 -4.45 -59.53
CA GLU A 452 5.32 -5.33 -59.51
C GLU A 452 5.53 -6.07 -58.18
N ALA A 453 5.60 -7.41 -58.33
CA ALA A 453 6.17 -8.44 -57.43
C ALA A 453 5.19 -9.25 -56.54
N PRO A 454 5.56 -10.49 -56.17
CA PRO A 454 5.18 -11.71 -56.88
C PRO A 454 4.07 -12.47 -56.14
N ARG A 455 3.39 -13.35 -56.88
CA ARG A 455 2.42 -14.33 -56.39
C ARG A 455 3.11 -15.30 -55.41
N ALA A 456 3.31 -14.89 -54.16
CA ALA A 456 3.59 -15.82 -53.08
C ALA A 456 2.29 -16.60 -52.82
N GLU A 457 2.35 -17.92 -52.99
CA GLU A 457 1.28 -18.83 -52.60
C GLU A 457 1.03 -18.68 -51.11
N TYR A 458 0.01 -17.89 -50.75
CA TYR A 458 -0.56 -17.93 -49.41
C TYR A 458 -1.37 -19.22 -49.33
N GLN A 459 -0.80 -20.21 -48.66
CA GLN A 459 -1.53 -21.38 -48.20
C GLN A 459 -2.48 -20.91 -47.10
N TYR A 460 -3.76 -20.76 -47.44
CA TYR A 460 -4.82 -20.51 -46.47
C TYR A 460 -4.81 -21.64 -45.43
N PRO A 461 -4.75 -21.35 -44.12
CA PRO A 461 -5.13 -22.33 -43.12
C PRO A 461 -6.59 -22.72 -43.39
N SER A 462 -6.86 -24.02 -43.50
CA SER A 462 -8.21 -24.55 -43.60
C SER A 462 -9.01 -24.11 -42.37
N ILE A 463 -9.93 -23.17 -42.56
CA ILE A 463 -10.91 -22.78 -41.55
C ILE A 463 -11.91 -23.94 -41.50
N ALA A 464 -11.85 -24.74 -40.44
CA ALA A 464 -12.96 -25.60 -40.07
C ALA A 464 -14.18 -24.70 -39.79
N PRO A 465 -15.38 -25.03 -40.26
CA PRO A 465 -16.55 -24.19 -40.04
C PRO A 465 -16.92 -24.23 -38.55
N GLU A 466 -16.64 -23.15 -37.82
CA GLU A 466 -17.30 -22.90 -36.54
C GLU A 466 -18.77 -22.55 -36.83
N GLU A 467 -19.65 -23.32 -36.19
CA GLU A 467 -21.08 -23.10 -36.16
C GLU A 467 -21.38 -21.66 -35.71
N THR A 468 -22.25 -20.99 -36.46
CA THR A 468 -22.80 -19.68 -36.12
C THR A 468 -23.61 -19.77 -34.83
N GLY A 469 -22.95 -19.60 -33.69
CA GLY A 469 -23.58 -19.30 -32.42
C GLY A 469 -23.97 -17.83 -32.35
N GLU A 470 -25.26 -17.57 -32.21
CA GLU A 470 -25.87 -16.25 -32.12
C GLU A 470 -25.18 -15.34 -31.09
N LEU A 471 -24.78 -14.14 -31.54
CA LEU A 471 -24.31 -13.05 -30.68
C LEU A 471 -25.46 -12.51 -29.83
N ASN A 472 -25.68 -13.10 -28.67
CA ASN A 472 -26.33 -12.41 -27.56
C ASN A 472 -25.26 -11.58 -26.84
N GLY A 473 -25.28 -10.27 -27.06
CA GLY A 473 -24.44 -9.30 -26.36
C GLY A 473 -24.75 -9.31 -24.86
N ASP A 474 -23.92 -9.98 -24.09
CA ASP A 474 -24.06 -10.06 -22.65
C ASP A 474 -23.28 -8.92 -21.96
N ALA A 475 -23.95 -7.77 -21.79
CA ALA A 475 -23.47 -6.61 -21.03
C ALA A 475 -23.16 -6.93 -19.54
N SER A 476 -23.45 -8.15 -19.09
CA SER A 476 -23.15 -8.68 -17.76
C SER A 476 -21.67 -9.02 -17.59
N GLN A 477 -21.00 -9.55 -18.63
CA GLN A 477 -19.59 -9.97 -18.55
C GLN A 477 -18.64 -8.77 -18.47
N GLU A 478 -18.89 -7.68 -19.21
CA GLU A 478 -18.06 -6.47 -19.12
C GLU A 478 -18.09 -5.83 -17.72
N LYS A 479 -19.24 -5.90 -17.03
CA LYS A 479 -19.38 -5.37 -15.66
C LYS A 479 -18.60 -6.18 -14.63
N GLU A 480 -18.60 -7.52 -14.72
CA GLU A 480 -17.83 -8.38 -13.82
C GLU A 480 -16.32 -8.24 -14.04
N THR A 481 -15.88 -8.14 -15.29
CA THR A 481 -14.46 -7.94 -15.64
C THR A 481 -13.94 -6.59 -15.13
N ASN A 482 -14.75 -5.52 -15.23
CA ASN A 482 -14.37 -4.20 -14.73
C ASN A 482 -14.40 -4.13 -13.20
N GLU A 483 -15.31 -4.85 -12.53
CA GLU A 483 -15.33 -5.00 -11.07
C GLU A 483 -14.10 -5.78 -10.56
N GLN A 484 -13.71 -6.88 -11.21
CA GLN A 484 -12.48 -7.62 -10.87
C GLN A 484 -11.21 -6.79 -11.12
N ALA A 485 -11.08 -6.13 -12.27
CA ALA A 485 -9.93 -5.27 -12.57
C ALA A 485 -9.82 -4.08 -11.59
N CYS A 486 -10.95 -3.51 -11.16
CA CYS A 486 -10.98 -2.48 -10.12
C CYS A 486 -10.61 -3.05 -8.75
N GLN A 487 -11.07 -4.25 -8.39
CA GLN A 487 -10.74 -4.91 -7.12
C GLN A 487 -9.26 -5.33 -7.03
N GLU A 488 -8.66 -5.81 -8.12
CA GLU A 488 -7.24 -6.13 -8.19
C GLU A 488 -6.36 -4.90 -7.97
N HIS A 489 -6.69 -3.78 -8.62
CA HIS A 489 -5.97 -2.52 -8.41
C HIS A 489 -6.29 -1.87 -7.04
N LEU A 490 -7.50 -2.02 -6.50
CA LEU A 490 -7.82 -1.60 -5.12
C LEU A 490 -6.95 -2.33 -4.10
N SER A 491 -6.57 -3.57 -4.39
CA SER A 491 -5.65 -4.36 -3.57
C SER A 491 -4.18 -3.93 -3.71
N CYS A 492 -3.70 -3.59 -4.93
CA CYS A 492 -2.40 -2.92 -5.10
C CYS A 492 -2.36 -1.56 -4.37
N ALA A 493 -3.44 -0.79 -4.44
CA ALA A 493 -3.59 0.47 -3.70
C ALA A 493 -3.85 0.27 -2.18
N GLN A 494 -4.04 -0.96 -1.69
CA GLN A 494 -4.09 -1.27 -0.26
C GLN A 494 -2.70 -1.48 0.34
N ASP A 495 -1.74 -2.02 -0.43
CA ASP A 495 -0.33 -2.02 -0.04
C ASP A 495 0.24 -0.59 0.08
N GLU A 496 -0.32 0.37 -0.68
CA GLU A 496 -0.01 1.79 -0.53
C GLU A 496 -0.69 2.48 0.68
N ARG A 497 -1.65 1.83 1.35
CA ARG A 497 -2.45 2.41 2.45
C ARG A 497 -1.84 2.25 3.85
N ASN A 498 -0.76 1.49 4.01
CA ASN A 498 0.07 1.52 5.22
C ASN A 498 1.10 2.68 5.20
N LYS A 499 0.73 3.82 4.59
CA LYS A 499 1.39 5.10 4.84
C LYS A 499 0.91 5.62 6.21
N SER A 500 1.79 5.64 7.21
CA SER A 500 1.71 6.71 8.22
C SER A 500 1.75 8.05 7.47
N PRO A 501 1.01 9.08 7.92
CA PRO A 501 0.92 10.33 7.18
C PRO A 501 2.32 10.92 7.02
N VAL A 502 2.81 10.93 5.78
CA VAL A 502 3.83 11.91 5.39
C VAL A 502 3.06 13.23 5.35
N VAL A 503 3.42 14.13 6.25
CA VAL A 503 2.95 15.51 6.22
C VAL A 503 3.56 16.13 4.97
N GLU A 504 2.82 16.08 3.86
CA GLU A 504 2.97 17.07 2.81
C GLU A 504 2.33 18.37 3.32
N PRO A 505 3.08 19.47 3.40
CA PRO A 505 2.49 20.77 3.67
C PRO A 505 1.57 21.13 2.50
N ARG A 506 0.30 21.38 2.82
CA ARG A 506 -0.65 22.09 1.96
C ARG A 506 0.03 23.33 1.36
N GLN A 507 0.11 23.39 0.03
CA GLN A 507 0.31 24.65 -0.68
C GLN A 507 -1.04 25.35 -0.75
N ASP A 508 -1.21 26.42 0.03
CA ASP A 508 -2.24 27.41 -0.25
C ASP A 508 -1.83 28.20 -1.49
N ILE A 509 -2.79 28.32 -2.39
CA ILE A 509 -2.71 29.05 -3.66
C ILE A 509 -2.32 30.50 -3.33
N GLY A 510 -1.11 30.88 -3.72
CA GLY A 510 -0.86 32.27 -4.03
C GLY A 510 -1.81 32.67 -5.15
N ASN A 511 -2.82 33.48 -4.82
CA ASN A 511 -2.99 34.73 -5.55
C ASN A 511 -1.56 35.25 -5.80
N LYS A 512 -1.16 35.26 -7.08
CA LYS A 512 0.21 35.42 -7.59
C LYS A 512 1.19 36.01 -6.56
N SER A 513 2.06 35.16 -6.03
CA SER A 513 3.36 35.56 -5.49
C SER A 513 4.19 34.30 -5.25
N SER A 514 5.09 34.01 -6.18
CA SER A 514 6.07 32.94 -6.14
C SER A 514 6.80 32.83 -4.79
N SER A 515 6.55 31.76 -4.01
CA SER A 515 7.37 31.49 -2.82
C SER A 515 8.54 30.57 -3.18
N LYS A 516 9.71 31.19 -3.31
CA LYS A 516 11.03 30.58 -3.50
C LYS A 516 11.40 29.63 -2.34
N PRO A 517 12.31 28.67 -2.56
CA PRO A 517 12.78 27.71 -1.54
C PRO A 517 13.39 28.42 -0.32
N ARG A 518 13.07 27.96 0.90
CA ARG A 518 13.63 28.53 2.15
C ARG A 518 15.15 28.34 2.18
N ARG A 519 15.89 29.45 2.12
CA ARG A 519 17.35 29.50 2.27
C ARG A 519 17.74 29.42 3.75
N TYR A 520 18.62 28.49 4.09
CA TYR A 520 19.17 28.33 5.44
C TYR A 520 20.22 29.42 5.72
N PHE A 521 20.02 30.23 6.76
CA PHE A 521 20.98 31.23 7.23
C PHE A 521 21.77 30.69 8.42
N ARG A 522 23.09 30.60 8.28
CA ARG A 522 23.99 30.11 9.34
C ARG A 522 24.25 31.22 10.37
N TRP A 523 23.75 31.04 11.58
CA TRP A 523 23.94 31.98 12.68
C TRP A 523 25.34 31.87 13.29
N THR A 524 26.09 32.97 13.29
CA THR A 524 27.32 33.09 14.09
C THR A 524 26.97 33.41 15.55
N GLU A 525 27.94 33.23 16.44
CA GLU A 525 27.77 33.55 17.86
C GLU A 525 27.55 35.06 18.06
N SER A 526 28.30 35.90 17.33
CA SER A 526 28.13 37.36 17.33
C SER A 526 26.72 37.78 16.89
N ASN A 527 26.23 37.24 15.77
CA ASN A 527 24.88 37.56 15.26
C ASN A 527 23.77 37.06 16.19
N THR A 528 24.02 35.97 16.92
CA THR A 528 23.08 35.46 17.92
C THR A 528 23.01 36.38 19.14
N ARG A 529 24.14 36.96 19.58
CA ARG A 529 24.17 37.92 20.69
C ARG A 529 23.42 39.19 20.34
N LEU A 530 23.66 39.76 19.15
CA LEU A 530 22.96 40.96 18.68
C LEU A 530 21.42 40.82 18.69
N VAL A 531 20.90 39.64 18.29
CA VAL A 531 19.44 39.36 18.36
C VAL A 531 18.95 39.26 19.81
N LYS A 532 19.74 38.67 20.70
CA LYS A 532 19.39 38.54 22.13
C LYS A 532 19.41 39.89 22.85
N ASP A 533 20.37 40.74 22.53
CA ASP A 533 20.52 42.04 23.17
C ASP A 533 19.37 42.98 22.75
N TYR A 534 19.00 42.94 21.47
CA TYR A 534 17.96 43.82 20.94
C TYR A 534 16.53 43.34 21.27
N PHE A 535 16.26 42.03 21.24
CA PHE A 535 14.93 41.47 21.52
C PHE A 535 14.84 40.78 22.89
N GLY A 536 15.75 41.11 23.81
CA GLY A 536 15.89 40.46 25.11
C GLY A 536 14.62 40.47 25.95
N SER A 537 13.89 41.59 25.95
CA SER A 537 12.60 41.73 26.63
C SER A 537 11.57 40.72 26.11
N CYS A 538 11.42 40.60 24.78
CA CYS A 538 10.50 39.63 24.15
C CYS A 538 10.94 38.17 24.34
N ILE A 539 12.26 37.91 24.35
CA ILE A 539 12.82 36.57 24.55
C ILE A 539 12.66 36.10 26.00
N MET A 540 12.77 37.01 26.96
CA MET A 540 12.72 36.72 28.39
C MET A 540 11.34 36.89 29.02
N ASP A 541 10.34 37.30 28.24
CA ASP A 541 8.97 37.48 28.72
C ASP A 541 8.30 36.13 29.13
N LYS A 542 7.79 36.11 30.36
CA LYS A 542 7.27 34.93 31.07
C LYS A 542 5.86 35.14 31.64
N ASP A 543 5.24 36.28 31.39
CA ASP A 543 3.85 36.51 31.77
C ASP A 543 2.90 35.52 31.07
N ALA A 544 1.69 35.32 31.59
CA ALA A 544 0.75 34.32 31.03
C ALA A 544 0.30 34.66 29.59
N HIS A 545 0.30 35.95 29.23
CA HIS A 545 -0.04 36.43 27.90
C HIS A 545 1.12 36.28 26.92
N GLY A 546 2.36 36.63 27.28
CA GLY A 546 3.60 36.43 26.51
C GLY A 546 4.11 34.98 26.48
N SER A 547 3.66 34.15 27.43
CA SER A 547 3.82 32.69 27.37
C SER A 547 3.16 32.09 26.12
N LYS A 548 2.04 32.69 25.68
CA LYS A 548 1.34 32.43 24.41
C LYS A 548 1.47 33.58 23.39
N GLY A 549 2.26 34.61 23.69
CA GLY A 549 2.22 35.90 23.01
C GLY A 549 2.95 35.94 21.67
N SER A 550 2.53 36.89 20.84
CA SER A 550 3.03 37.15 19.49
C SER A 550 4.50 37.55 19.47
N LEU A 551 5.23 37.09 18.46
CA LEU A 551 6.59 37.55 18.15
C LEU A 551 6.60 39.05 17.81
N PRO A 552 7.77 39.73 17.87
CA PRO A 552 7.90 41.15 17.57
C PRO A 552 7.21 41.56 16.27
N GLY A 553 6.70 42.79 16.24
CA GLY A 553 5.99 43.34 15.09
C GLY A 553 6.86 43.37 13.84
N LYS A 554 6.25 43.39 12.64
CA LYS A 554 7.03 43.45 11.38
C LYS A 554 7.92 44.70 11.33
N LYS A 555 7.44 45.84 11.82
CA LYS A 555 8.17 47.13 11.84
C LYS A 555 9.43 47.06 12.71
N GLU A 556 9.30 46.54 13.92
CA GLU A 556 10.40 46.40 14.88
C GLU A 556 11.53 45.49 14.37
N VAL A 557 11.18 44.42 13.63
CA VAL A 557 12.18 43.55 13.00
C VAL A 557 12.88 44.23 11.83
N ILE A 558 12.20 45.10 11.08
CA ILE A 558 12.81 45.86 9.99
C ILE A 558 13.82 46.87 10.55
N GLU A 559 13.46 47.61 11.60
CA GLU A 559 14.36 48.57 12.27
C GLU A 559 15.65 47.90 12.75
N PHE A 560 15.55 46.69 13.32
CA PHE A 560 16.71 45.91 13.71
C PHE A 560 17.59 45.49 12.52
N ILE A 561 16.98 45.05 11.40
CA ILE A 561 17.71 44.64 10.19
C ILE A 561 18.51 45.82 9.63
N GLU A 562 17.90 47.00 9.55
CA GLU A 562 18.53 48.22 9.04
C GLU A 562 19.68 48.68 9.93
N LYS A 563 19.51 48.57 11.26
CA LYS A 563 20.51 49.03 12.24
C LYS A 563 21.72 48.10 12.35
N VAL A 564 21.50 46.78 12.32
CA VAL A 564 22.54 45.79 12.63
C VAL A 564 23.14 45.15 11.37
N ARG A 565 22.47 45.28 10.21
CA ARG A 565 22.94 44.81 8.90
C ARG A 565 23.40 43.35 8.86
N ILE A 566 22.75 42.46 9.62
CA ILE A 566 23.10 41.03 9.75
C ILE A 566 23.15 40.28 8.39
N PHE A 567 22.42 40.78 7.39
CA PHE A 567 22.32 40.16 6.07
C PHE A 567 23.09 40.90 4.97
N GLU A 568 24.00 41.82 5.30
CA GLU A 568 24.69 42.70 4.31
C GLU A 568 25.43 41.94 3.19
N HIS A 569 25.87 40.70 3.46
CA HIS A 569 26.56 39.85 2.48
C HIS A 569 25.68 38.72 1.91
N ASN A 570 24.37 38.73 2.18
CA ASN A 570 23.45 37.73 1.70
C ASN A 570 22.38 38.36 0.81
N ASN A 571 22.27 37.91 -0.45
CA ASN A 571 21.23 38.35 -1.40
C ASN A 571 19.84 37.79 -1.03
N MET A 572 19.31 38.18 0.12
CA MET A 572 18.03 37.74 0.68
C MET A 572 17.00 38.87 0.63
N ILE A 573 15.78 38.57 0.19
CA ILE A 573 14.69 39.55 0.19
C ILE A 573 14.24 39.87 1.61
N LEU A 574 13.80 41.11 1.87
CA LEU A 574 13.49 41.61 3.21
C LEU A 574 12.48 40.75 3.98
N ASN A 575 11.47 40.19 3.31
CA ASN A 575 10.49 39.30 3.95
C ASN A 575 11.14 38.00 4.48
N ASP A 576 12.17 37.47 3.80
CA ASP A 576 12.91 36.29 4.26
C ASP A 576 13.80 36.64 5.45
N GLN A 577 14.45 37.81 5.41
CA GLN A 577 15.26 38.32 6.52
C GLN A 577 14.42 38.48 7.80
N ILE A 578 13.22 39.05 7.68
CA ILE A 578 12.26 39.18 8.79
C ILE A 578 11.86 37.81 9.33
N SER A 579 11.53 36.87 8.45
CA SER A 579 11.12 35.51 8.83
C SER A 579 12.24 34.77 9.59
N ILE A 580 13.48 34.91 9.14
CA ILE A 580 14.66 34.31 9.75
C ILE A 580 14.91 34.87 11.15
N ILE A 581 14.80 36.18 11.33
CA ILE A 581 14.96 36.81 12.64
C ILE A 581 13.84 36.41 13.59
N LYS A 582 12.58 36.43 13.15
CA LYS A 582 11.44 35.99 13.99
C LYS A 582 11.58 34.53 14.43
N THR A 583 12.05 33.67 13.54
CA THR A 583 12.33 32.26 13.85
C THR A 583 13.46 32.13 14.88
N LYS A 584 14.51 32.95 14.76
CA LYS A 584 15.62 32.96 15.73
C LYS A 584 15.19 33.43 17.11
N ILE A 585 14.40 34.51 17.20
CA ILE A 585 13.83 35.03 18.45
C ILE A 585 12.95 33.96 19.12
N PHE A 586 12.09 33.29 18.34
CA PHE A 586 11.27 32.19 18.84
C PHE A 586 12.11 31.07 19.45
N ASN A 587 13.16 30.64 18.76
CA ASN A 587 14.03 29.56 19.21
C ASN A 587 14.83 29.93 20.47
N GLU A 588 15.36 31.16 20.56
CA GLU A 588 16.06 31.61 21.76
C GLU A 588 15.11 31.79 22.96
N ARG A 589 13.85 32.19 22.73
CA ARG A 589 12.79 32.19 23.76
C ARG A 589 12.50 30.79 24.29
N GLN A 590 12.42 29.79 23.42
CA GLN A 590 12.24 28.38 23.84
C GLN A 590 13.44 27.85 24.64
N LYS A 591 14.67 28.20 24.24
CA LYS A 591 15.88 27.83 24.98
C LYS A 591 15.92 28.47 26.37
N ALA A 592 15.63 29.77 26.48
CA ALA A 592 15.58 30.49 27.76
C ALA A 592 14.51 29.93 28.72
N ARG A 593 13.40 29.41 28.19
CA ARG A 593 12.35 28.73 28.99
C ARG A 593 12.78 27.33 29.46
N SER A 594 13.58 26.64 28.66
CA SER A 594 14.06 25.28 28.97
C SER A 594 15.15 25.28 30.04
N SER A 595 16.00 26.31 30.09
CA SER A 595 17.05 26.46 31.11
C SER A 595 16.52 26.83 32.52
N VAL A 596 15.28 27.28 32.64
CA VAL A 596 14.64 27.64 33.93
C VAL A 596 13.99 26.43 34.61
N LYS A 597 13.70 25.35 33.89
CA LYS A 597 13.10 24.11 34.45
C LYS A 597 14.11 23.19 35.17
N PHE A 598 15.40 23.54 35.15
CA PHE A 598 16.50 22.77 35.74
C PHE A 598 17.27 23.54 36.83
N ARG A 599 16.65 24.57 37.43
CA ARG A 599 17.13 25.22 38.65
C ARG A 599 16.13 25.05 39.78
#